data_AF-A0A7D3XE35-F1
#
_entry.id   AF-A0A7D3XE35-F1
#
_cell.length_a   1.000
_cell.length_b   1.000
_cell.length_c   1.000
_cell.angle_alpha   90.00
_cell.angle_beta   90.00
_cell.angle_gamma   90.00
#
_symmetry.space_group_name_H-M   'P 1'
#
loop_
_entity.id
_entity.type
_entity.pdbx_description
1 polymer ?
#
loop_
_entity_poly.entity_id
_entity_poly.type
_entity_poly.pdbx_seq_one_letter_code
_entity_poly.pdbx_strand_id
1 'polypeptide(L)'
;MDKLLKRQRTRGSVAALPHRGGPAPRLQETDRQRLAACVAAQPDATLAELRQQLVAADSPAVGQTVLWQTLQQLDLRRKKRVCTPPSAIPSA
;
A
#
# COMPACT_ATOMS: atom_id res chain seq x y z
N MET A 1 0.58 36.34 -19.06
CA MET A 1 0.50 35.46 -20.25
C MET A 1 1.81 34.72 -20.55
N ASP A 2 2.94 35.17 -19.98
CA ASP A 2 4.28 34.64 -20.27
C ASP A 2 4.54 33.19 -19.82
N LYS A 3 3.84 32.70 -18.78
CA LYS A 3 4.00 31.31 -18.30
C LYS A 3 3.58 30.27 -19.34
N LEU A 4 2.52 30.54 -20.11
CA LEU A 4 2.01 29.63 -21.14
C LEU A 4 2.91 29.66 -22.39
N LEU A 5 3.34 30.86 -22.82
CA LEU A 5 4.28 31.02 -23.93
C LEU A 5 5.63 30.35 -23.64
N LYS A 6 6.16 30.50 -22.41
CA LYS A 6 7.38 29.81 -21.99
C LYS A 6 7.23 28.29 -22.06
N ARG A 7 6.06 27.76 -21.65
CA ARG A 7 5.77 26.32 -21.70
C ARG A 7 5.63 25.80 -23.14
N GLN A 8 5.00 26.55 -24.03
CA GLN A 8 4.94 26.21 -25.46
C GLN A 8 6.35 26.14 -26.07
N ARG A 9 7.21 27.11 -25.75
CA ARG A 9 8.59 27.15 -26.27
C ARG A 9 9.47 26.02 -25.73
N THR A 10 9.31 25.63 -24.46
CA THR A 10 10.15 24.58 -23.85
C THR A 10 9.61 23.16 -24.03
N ARG A 11 8.28 23.00 -24.09
CA ARG A 11 7.61 21.69 -24.03
C ARG A 11 6.71 21.40 -25.23
N GLY A 12 6.56 22.35 -26.16
CA GLY A 12 5.73 22.22 -27.36
C GLY A 12 4.22 22.20 -27.10
N SER A 13 3.79 22.37 -25.85
CA SER A 13 2.37 22.27 -25.46
C SER A 13 1.98 23.28 -24.38
N VAL A 14 0.77 23.82 -24.52
CA VAL A 14 0.14 24.74 -23.56
C VAL A 14 -0.63 23.97 -22.46
N ALA A 15 -0.75 22.65 -22.59
CA ALA A 15 -1.49 21.81 -21.65
C ALA A 15 -1.01 21.99 -20.20
N ALA A 16 -1.93 21.78 -19.25
CA ALA A 16 -1.62 21.77 -17.83
C ALA A 16 -0.49 20.76 -17.54
N LEU A 17 0.40 21.09 -16.59
CA LEU A 17 1.42 20.13 -16.18
C LEU A 17 0.72 19.03 -15.39
N PRO A 18 1.22 17.79 -15.47
CA PRO A 18 0.75 16.76 -14.57
C PRO A 18 0.91 17.27 -13.14
N HIS A 19 -0.09 16.98 -12.30
CA HIS A 19 -0.04 17.36 -10.89
C HIS A 19 1.25 16.79 -10.29
N ARG A 20 2.07 17.66 -9.70
CA ARG A 20 3.27 17.21 -9.00
C ARG A 20 2.78 16.44 -7.78
N GLY A 21 2.90 15.11 -7.84
CA GLY A 21 2.47 14.23 -6.76
C GLY A 21 3.01 14.71 -5.41
N GLY A 22 2.26 14.44 -4.34
CA GLY A 22 2.63 14.82 -2.98
C GLY A 22 3.96 14.21 -2.50
N PRO A 23 4.29 14.38 -1.21
CA PRO A 23 5.53 13.85 -0.64
C PRO A 23 5.67 12.34 -0.87
N ALA A 24 6.91 11.87 -1.02
CA ALA A 24 7.20 10.47 -1.26
C ALA A 24 6.61 9.59 -0.13
N PRO A 25 6.07 8.40 -0.46
CA PRO A 25 5.59 7.47 0.54
C PRO A 25 6.68 7.11 1.55
N ARG A 26 6.31 6.97 2.82
CA ARG A 26 7.26 6.59 3.90
C ARG A 26 7.76 5.16 3.76
N LEU A 27 6.97 4.27 3.15
CA LEU A 27 7.37 2.91 2.84
C LEU A 27 7.93 2.88 1.42
N GLN A 28 9.19 2.47 1.31
CA GLN A 28 9.84 2.24 0.03
C GLN A 28 9.35 0.92 -0.57
N GLU A 29 9.71 0.67 -1.83
CA GLU A 29 9.34 -0.57 -2.51
C GLU A 29 9.87 -1.83 -1.80
N THR A 30 11.09 -1.76 -1.25
CA THR A 30 11.66 -2.85 -0.45
C THR A 30 10.84 -3.17 0.79
N ASP A 31 10.30 -2.14 1.48
CA ASP A 31 9.46 -2.32 2.66
C ASP A 31 8.12 -2.96 2.29
N ARG A 32 7.58 -2.64 1.11
CA ARG A 32 6.36 -3.25 0.58
C ARG A 32 6.56 -4.74 0.29
N GLN A 33 7.69 -5.11 -0.28
CA GLN A 33 8.04 -6.51 -0.53
C GLN A 33 8.19 -7.29 0.77
N ARG A 34 8.85 -6.69 1.79
CA ARG A 34 8.95 -7.27 3.13
C ARG A 34 7.57 -7.46 3.77
N LEU A 35 6.69 -6.46 3.66
CA LEU A 35 5.30 -6.56 4.15
C LEU A 35 4.55 -7.70 3.45
N ALA A 36 4.68 -7.83 2.13
CA ALA A 36 4.05 -8.90 1.38
C ALA A 36 4.58 -10.28 1.82
N ALA A 37 5.89 -10.42 2.07
CA ALA A 37 6.49 -11.64 2.57
C ALA A 37 5.99 -12.01 3.97
N CYS A 38 5.87 -11.03 4.88
CA CYS A 38 5.29 -11.22 6.21
C CYS A 38 3.84 -11.72 6.14
N VAL A 39 3.02 -11.11 5.27
CA VAL A 39 1.62 -11.53 5.07
C VAL A 39 1.54 -12.91 4.43
N ALA A 40 2.45 -13.26 3.51
CA ALA A 40 2.50 -14.59 2.91
C ALA A 40 2.87 -15.67 3.95
N ALA A 41 3.79 -15.35 4.87
CA ALA A 41 4.18 -16.25 5.96
C ALA A 41 3.08 -16.40 7.02
N GLN A 42 2.40 -15.30 7.37
CA GLN A 42 1.35 -15.29 8.38
C GLN A 42 0.14 -14.46 7.93
N PRO A 43 -0.78 -15.05 7.15
CA PRO A 43 -1.90 -14.32 6.54
C PRO A 43 -2.96 -13.86 7.56
N ASP A 44 -2.99 -14.46 8.74
CA ASP A 44 -3.91 -14.12 9.84
C ASP A 44 -3.31 -13.12 10.85
N ALA A 45 -2.09 -12.61 10.60
CA ALA A 45 -1.46 -11.61 11.45
C ALA A 45 -2.29 -10.32 11.51
N THR A 46 -2.37 -9.75 12.70
CA THR A 46 -2.98 -8.44 12.94
C THR A 46 -2.08 -7.31 12.41
N LEU A 47 -2.66 -6.13 12.16
CA LEU A 47 -1.88 -4.96 11.73
C LEU A 47 -0.78 -4.56 12.73
N ALA A 48 -1.00 -4.81 14.02
CA ALA A 48 -0.02 -4.54 15.08
C ALA A 48 1.18 -5.50 15.00
N GLU A 49 0.93 -6.78 14.76
CA GLU A 49 1.96 -7.79 14.59
C GLU A 49 2.75 -7.56 13.29
N LEU A 50 2.08 -7.26 12.18
CA LEU A 50 2.74 -6.91 10.92
C LEU A 50 3.67 -5.69 11.10
N ARG A 51 3.26 -4.70 11.90
CA ARG A 51 4.12 -3.56 12.24
C ARG A 51 5.36 -4.00 13.01
N GLN A 52 5.21 -4.89 13.99
CA GLN A 52 6.35 -5.40 14.77
C GLN A 52 7.31 -6.20 13.90
N GLN A 53 6.79 -7.04 13.00
CA GLN A 53 7.60 -7.80 12.05
C GLN A 53 8.37 -6.90 11.10
N LEU A 54 7.75 -5.82 10.62
CA LEU A 54 8.44 -4.82 9.78
C LEU A 54 9.55 -4.09 10.54
N VAL A 55 9.30 -3.67 11.79
CA VAL A 55 10.33 -3.03 12.61
C VAL A 55 11.47 -4.00 12.90
N ALA A 56 11.19 -5.28 13.13
CA ALA A 56 12.19 -6.33 13.29
C ALA A 56 13.00 -6.58 12.00
N ALA A 57 12.45 -6.23 10.84
CA ALA A 57 13.09 -6.35 9.54
C ALA A 57 13.78 -5.04 9.08
N ASP A 58 14.09 -4.11 9.99
CA ASP A 58 14.72 -2.81 9.73
C ASP A 58 13.88 -1.86 8.85
N SER A 59 12.56 -2.05 8.78
CA SER A 59 11.66 -1.12 8.09
C SER A 59 11.17 -0.01 9.03
N PRO A 60 10.85 1.19 8.49
CA PRO A 60 10.46 2.32 9.32
C PRO A 60 9.16 2.04 10.08
N ALA A 61 9.11 2.46 11.35
CA ALA A 61 7.91 2.37 12.16
C ALA A 61 6.81 3.28 11.58
N VAL A 62 5.78 2.67 11.02
CA VAL A 62 4.63 3.35 10.42
C VAL A 62 3.35 3.15 11.23
N GLY A 63 2.41 4.09 11.09
CA GLY A 63 1.07 3.98 11.68
C GLY A 63 0.19 2.95 10.98
N GLN A 64 -0.87 2.50 11.66
CA GLN A 64 -1.81 1.49 11.15
C GLN A 64 -2.45 1.89 9.81
N THR A 65 -2.79 3.17 9.62
CA THR A 65 -3.38 3.68 8.37
C THR A 65 -2.46 3.51 7.17
N VAL A 66 -1.15 3.74 7.35
CA VAL A 66 -0.16 3.61 6.28
C VAL A 66 0.00 2.13 5.91
N LEU A 67 0.03 1.24 6.90
CA LEU A 67 0.04 -0.21 6.65
C LEU A 67 -1.21 -0.65 5.89
N TRP A 68 -2.39 -0.22 6.34
CA TRP A 68 -3.65 -0.53 5.68
C TRP A 68 -3.68 -0.08 4.21
N GLN A 69 -3.31 1.17 3.94
CA GLN A 69 -3.23 1.70 2.57
C GLN A 69 -2.23 0.92 1.72
N THR A 70 -1.10 0.52 2.31
CA THR A 70 -0.07 -0.25 1.59
C THR A 70 -0.56 -1.66 1.26
N LEU A 71 -1.24 -2.34 2.19
CA LEU A 71 -1.87 -3.64 1.94
C LEU A 71 -2.93 -3.55 0.84
N GLN A 72 -3.73 -2.47 0.83
CA GLN A 72 -4.70 -2.22 -0.24
C GLN A 72 -4.03 -1.98 -1.59
N GLN A 73 -2.93 -1.23 -1.64
CA GLN A 73 -2.16 -1.02 -2.87
C GLN A 73 -1.54 -2.32 -3.42
N LEU A 74 -1.19 -3.25 -2.53
CA LEU A 74 -0.70 -4.59 -2.88
C LEU A 74 -1.82 -5.59 -3.20
N ASP A 75 -3.09 -5.15 -3.15
CA ASP A 75 -4.30 -5.98 -3.27
C ASP A 75 -4.36 -7.20 -2.31
N LEU A 76 -3.66 -7.10 -1.18
CA LEU A 76 -3.64 -8.14 -0.15
C LEU A 76 -4.82 -7.96 0.80
N ARG A 77 -5.92 -8.68 0.53
CA ARG A 77 -7.16 -8.63 1.32
C ARG A 77 -7.30 -9.83 2.23
N ARG A 78 -7.89 -9.62 3.42
CA ARG A 78 -8.26 -10.71 4.33
C ARG A 78 -9.36 -11.57 3.70
N LYS A 79 -9.05 -12.84 3.42
CA LYS A 79 -9.99 -13.80 2.81
C LYS A 79 -11.19 -14.11 3.71
N LYS A 80 -10.98 -14.25 5.02
CA LYS A 80 -12.04 -14.59 5.98
C LYS A 80 -12.91 -13.38 6.31
N ARG A 81 -14.19 -13.46 5.94
CA ARG A 81 -15.24 -12.55 6.39
C ARG A 81 -15.63 -12.91 7.83
N VAL A 82 -15.83 -11.89 8.67
CA VAL A 82 -16.08 -12.04 10.12
C VAL A 82 -17.34 -12.86 10.41
N CYS A 83 -18.35 -12.83 9.53
CA CYS A 83 -19.61 -13.56 9.69
C CYS A 83 -19.82 -14.56 8.54
N THR A 84 -18.89 -15.51 8.35
CA THR A 84 -19.12 -16.62 7.41
C THR A 84 -19.76 -17.76 8.19
N PRO A 85 -20.98 -18.24 7.84
CA PRO A 85 -21.56 -19.41 8.47
C PRO A 85 -20.64 -20.63 8.25
N PRO A 86 -20.54 -21.55 9.24
CA PRO A 86 -19.71 -22.74 9.10
C PRO A 86 -20.13 -23.54 7.87
N SER A 87 -19.16 -24.02 7.10
CA SER A 87 -19.43 -24.89 5.96
C SER A 87 -20.13 -26.16 6.46
N ALA A 88 -21.27 -26.50 5.85
CA ALA A 88 -22.01 -27.71 6.18
C ALA A 88 -21.09 -28.94 6.04
N ILE A 89 -20.87 -29.64 7.16
CA ILE A 89 -20.20 -30.93 7.17
C ILE A 89 -21.26 -31.94 6.69
N PRO A 90 -21.03 -32.70 5.60
CA PRO A 90 -21.96 -33.76 5.23
C PRO A 90 -21.93 -34.83 6.34
N SER A 91 -23.07 -35.06 6.99
CA SER A 91 -23.26 -36.21 7.88
C SER A 91 -23.25 -37.47 7.03
N ALA A 92 -22.49 -38.47 7.48
CA ALA A 92 -22.37 -39.79 6.89
C ALA A 92 -23.64 -40.62 7.07
#